data_AF-A0A2A5PE60-F1
#
_entry.id   AF-A0A2A5PE60-F1
#
_cell.length_a   1.000
_cell.length_b   1.000
_cell.length_c   1.000
_cell.angle_alpha   90.00
_cell.angle_beta   90.00
_cell.angle_gamma   90.00
#
_symmetry.space_group_name_H-M   'P 1'
#
loop_
_entity.id
_entity.type
_entity.pdbx_description
1 polymer ?
#
loop_
_entity_poly.entity_id
_entity_poly.type
_entity_poly.pdbx_seq_one_letter_code
_entity_poly.pdbx_strand_id
1 'polypeptide(L)'
;MSENRFAKARQNKEFTHIDVNSDAKDLTGATPPNKIVTRNKSVVLLEPNTLPVSTRSRTKNGRNLTIPLFVEELNIIEKTVTILGQQSDTSINNFIRQTILDQCKKIIGKEEYQKMLSQQLNVIKTPKEKN
;
A
#
# COMPACT_ATOMS: atom_id res chain seq x y z
N MET A 1 31.88 40.34 -45.24
CA MET A 1 30.94 39.88 -44.21
C MET A 1 31.71 39.01 -43.23
N SER A 2 32.09 39.55 -42.07
CA SER A 2 32.94 38.88 -41.09
C SER A 2 32.12 37.92 -40.23
N GLU A 3 32.35 36.61 -40.37
CA GLU A 3 31.70 35.61 -39.54
C GLU A 3 32.17 35.70 -38.08
N ASN A 4 31.19 35.74 -37.18
CA ASN A 4 31.39 36.05 -35.77
C ASN A 4 32.02 34.84 -35.05
N ARG A 5 33.30 34.95 -34.64
CA ARG A 5 34.13 33.86 -34.07
C ARG A 5 33.54 33.20 -32.82
N PHE A 6 32.55 33.84 -32.17
CA PHE A 6 31.87 33.35 -30.97
C PHE A 6 30.59 32.52 -31.24
N ALA A 7 30.18 32.36 -32.50
CA ALA A 7 29.01 31.54 -32.84
C ALA A 7 29.22 30.04 -32.52
N LYS A 8 30.46 29.53 -32.68
CA LYS A 8 30.81 28.14 -32.38
C LYS A 8 30.77 27.80 -30.88
N ALA A 9 31.08 28.76 -30.00
CA ALA A 9 31.06 28.54 -28.55
C ALA A 9 29.65 28.42 -27.95
N ARG A 10 28.62 28.89 -28.68
CA ARG A 10 27.21 28.81 -28.24
C ARG A 10 26.50 27.52 -28.68
N GLN A 11 27.12 26.69 -29.53
CA GLN A 11 26.56 25.43 -30.00
C GLN A 11 27.05 24.19 -29.24
N ASN A 12 28.09 24.31 -28.42
CA ASN A 12 28.58 23.21 -27.58
C ASN A 12 27.66 23.06 -26.35
N LYS A 13 26.59 22.26 -26.47
CA LYS A 13 25.82 21.72 -25.34
C LYS A 13 26.43 20.43 -24.79
N GLU A 14 27.75 20.41 -24.64
CA GLU A 14 28.48 19.25 -24.13
C GLU A 14 29.17 19.57 -22.80
N PHE A 15 28.45 20.30 -21.95
CA PHE A 15 28.79 20.49 -20.54
C PHE A 15 27.53 20.23 -19.72
N THR A 16 27.68 19.45 -18.65
CA THR A 16 26.68 18.77 -17.81
C THR A 16 26.19 17.46 -18.45
N HIS A 17 26.68 16.27 -18.11
CA HIS A 17 26.77 15.71 -16.77
C HIS A 17 27.94 14.71 -16.67
N ILE A 18 29.05 15.11 -16.06
CA ILE A 18 29.86 14.17 -15.29
C ILE A 18 29.91 14.81 -13.91
N ASP A 19 28.94 14.42 -13.08
CA ASP A 19 28.97 14.71 -11.67
C ASP A 19 30.15 13.91 -11.08
N VAL A 20 31.30 14.60 -10.96
CA VAL A 20 32.55 14.04 -10.43
C VAL A 20 32.54 13.92 -8.90
N ASN A 21 31.38 14.10 -8.25
CA ASN A 21 31.17 13.82 -6.82
C ASN A 21 30.17 12.66 -6.62
N SER A 22 30.53 11.47 -7.12
CA SER A 22 29.85 10.20 -6.81
C SER A 22 30.24 9.64 -5.42
N ASP A 23 30.60 10.49 -4.47
CA ASP A 23 30.87 10.10 -3.07
C ASP A 23 29.66 10.28 -2.14
N ALA A 24 28.49 10.64 -2.69
CA ALA A 24 27.25 10.36 -2.00
C ALA A 24 27.01 8.85 -2.08
N LYS A 25 27.24 8.14 -0.97
CA LYS A 25 26.66 6.82 -0.77
C LYS A 25 25.18 6.94 -1.05
N ASP A 26 24.78 6.41 -2.19
CA ASP A 26 23.40 6.05 -2.44
C ASP A 26 22.95 5.21 -1.24
N LEU A 27 22.11 5.80 -0.39
CA LEU A 27 21.31 5.08 0.59
C LEU A 27 20.21 4.32 -0.18
N THR A 28 20.59 3.57 -1.21
CA THR A 28 19.75 2.67 -1.99
C THR A 28 19.62 1.33 -1.27
N GLY A 29 19.27 1.40 0.02
CA GLY A 29 18.81 0.26 0.81
C GLY A 29 17.29 0.26 1.03
N ALA A 30 16.61 1.35 0.69
CA ALA A 30 15.16 1.44 0.80
C ALA A 30 14.53 1.01 -0.54
N THR A 31 14.02 -0.23 -0.58
CA THR A 31 13.11 -0.67 -1.63
C THR A 31 12.05 0.42 -1.84
N PRO A 32 11.84 0.93 -3.07
CA PRO A 32 10.88 2.00 -3.29
C PRO A 32 9.53 1.59 -2.73
N PRO A 33 8.82 2.47 -1.99
CA PRO A 33 7.56 2.10 -1.37
C PRO A 33 6.61 1.61 -2.47
N ASN A 34 6.13 0.37 -2.33
CA ASN A 34 5.18 -0.21 -3.27
C ASN A 34 3.96 0.73 -3.34
N LYS A 35 3.73 1.34 -4.51
CA LYS A 35 2.66 2.32 -4.71
C LYS A 35 1.39 1.61 -5.19
N ILE A 36 0.27 1.87 -4.52
CA ILE A 36 -1.06 1.49 -5.00
C ILE A 36 -1.81 2.75 -5.40
N VAL A 37 -2.30 2.79 -6.64
CA VAL A 37 -3.25 3.81 -7.09
C VAL A 37 -4.66 3.27 -6.86
N THR A 38 -5.45 3.97 -6.06
CA THR A 38 -6.83 3.60 -5.75
C THR A 38 -7.79 4.02 -6.87
N ARG A 39 -9.05 3.53 -6.83
CA ARG A 39 -10.09 3.89 -7.81
C ARG A 39 -10.35 5.41 -7.90
N ASN A 40 -10.22 6.14 -6.80
CA ASN A 40 -10.31 7.60 -6.75
C ASN A 40 -8.98 8.32 -7.08
N LYS A 41 -8.02 7.64 -7.72
CA LYS A 41 -6.70 8.16 -8.11
C LYS A 41 -5.80 8.62 -6.95
N SER A 42 -6.14 8.31 -5.70
CA SER A 42 -5.24 8.57 -4.57
C SER A 42 -4.09 7.56 -4.55
N VAL A 43 -2.90 8.02 -4.17
CA VAL A 43 -1.72 7.17 -4.06
C VAL A 43 -1.56 6.72 -2.62
N VAL A 44 -1.54 5.40 -2.41
CA VAL A 44 -1.22 4.78 -1.13
C VAL A 44 0.19 4.22 -1.21
N LEU A 45 1.04 4.63 -0.29
CA LEU A 45 2.40 4.14 -0.16
C LEU A 45 2.45 2.97 0.83
N LEU A 46 3.19 1.93 0.46
CA LEU A 46 3.39 0.75 1.29
C LEU A 46 4.86 0.56 1.63
N GLU A 47 5.11 0.05 2.83
CA GLU A 47 6.43 -0.34 3.31
C GLU A 47 6.42 -1.78 3.84
N PRO A 48 7.56 -2.50 3.79
CA PRO A 48 7.71 -3.77 4.48
C PRO A 48 7.46 -3.64 5.99
N ASN A 49 6.77 -4.60 6.60
CA ASN A 49 6.53 -4.60 8.04
C ASN A 49 7.81 -4.92 8.82
N THR A 50 8.30 -3.94 9.56
CA THR A 50 9.39 -4.11 10.54
C THR A 50 8.88 -4.19 11.99
N LEU A 51 7.56 -4.05 12.20
CA LEU A 51 6.95 -4.02 13.53
C LEU A 51 6.77 -5.43 14.12
N PRO A 52 6.96 -5.59 15.45
CA PRO A 52 6.55 -6.80 16.17
C PRO A 52 5.06 -7.09 16.03
N VAL A 53 4.70 -8.37 16.06
CA VAL A 53 3.31 -8.87 15.90
C VAL A 53 2.33 -8.21 16.86
N SER A 54 2.74 -7.97 18.11
CA SER A 54 1.90 -7.33 19.14
C SER A 54 1.55 -5.88 18.83
N THR A 55 2.39 -5.19 18.06
CA THR A 55 2.24 -3.76 17.77
C THR A 55 1.61 -3.50 16.41
N ARG A 56 1.73 -4.45 15.48
CA ARG A 56 1.14 -4.35 14.15
C ARG A 56 -0.37 -4.51 14.25
N SER A 57 -1.09 -3.45 13.91
CA SER A 57 -2.55 -3.43 13.98
C SER A 57 -3.17 -3.15 12.62
N ARG A 58 -4.26 -3.85 12.30
CA ARG A 58 -5.02 -3.61 11.07
C ARG A 58 -5.57 -2.18 11.01
N THR A 59 -5.96 -1.60 12.15
CA THR A 59 -6.48 -0.23 12.21
C THR A 59 -5.40 0.81 11.95
N LYS A 60 -4.16 0.55 12.40
CA LYS A 60 -3.03 1.48 12.26
C LYS A 60 -2.29 1.30 10.93
N ASN A 61 -2.03 0.06 10.52
CA ASN A 61 -1.13 -0.29 9.42
C ASN A 61 -1.85 -0.89 8.20
N GLY A 62 -3.15 -1.19 8.29
CA GLY A 62 -3.93 -1.79 7.20
C GLY A 62 -4.66 -0.77 6.32
N ARG A 63 -5.40 -1.29 5.34
CA ARG A 63 -6.34 -0.55 4.48
C ARG A 63 -7.77 -0.98 4.77
N ASN A 64 -8.71 -0.06 4.64
CA ASN A 64 -10.13 -0.36 4.79
C ASN A 64 -10.71 -0.87 3.47
N LEU A 65 -11.55 -1.90 3.56
CA LEU A 65 -12.48 -2.31 2.52
C LEU A 65 -13.83 -1.70 2.86
N THR A 66 -14.41 -0.91 1.95
CA THR A 66 -15.70 -0.26 2.15
C THR A 66 -16.64 -0.71 1.04
N ILE A 67 -17.79 -1.27 1.44
CA ILE A 67 -18.80 -1.83 0.54
C ILE A 67 -20.14 -1.26 0.99
N PRO A 68 -20.89 -0.56 0.12
CA PRO A 68 -22.26 -0.16 0.44
C PRO A 68 -23.14 -1.42 0.52
N LEU A 69 -24.01 -1.46 1.51
CA LEU A 69 -24.96 -2.55 1.74
C LEU A 69 -26.36 -1.98 1.86
N PHE A 70 -27.36 -2.72 1.39
CA PHE A 70 -28.76 -2.47 1.73
C PHE A 70 -29.03 -2.81 3.20
N VAL A 71 -30.12 -2.26 3.73
CA VAL A 71 -30.48 -2.42 5.15
C VAL A 71 -30.70 -3.90 5.49
N GLU A 72 -31.34 -4.64 4.60
CA GLU A 72 -31.62 -6.07 4.75
C GLU A 72 -30.33 -6.89 4.80
N GLU A 73 -29.35 -6.56 3.96
CA GLU A 73 -28.06 -7.24 3.92
C GLU A 73 -27.29 -7.04 5.24
N LEU A 74 -27.28 -5.82 5.77
CA LEU A 74 -26.67 -5.53 7.06
C LEU A 74 -27.37 -6.29 8.20
N ASN A 75 -28.71 -6.27 8.23
CA ASN A 75 -29.50 -6.99 9.24
C ASN A 75 -29.23 -8.51 9.21
N ILE A 76 -29.08 -9.09 8.02
CA ILE A 76 -28.73 -10.52 7.87
C ILE A 76 -27.36 -10.77 8.48
N ILE A 77 -26.35 -9.97 8.16
CA ILE A 77 -24.99 -10.12 8.69
C ILE A 77 -24.98 -10.01 10.21
N GLU A 78 -25.64 -9.00 10.77
CA GLU A 78 -25.72 -8.79 12.23
C GLU A 78 -26.40 -9.97 12.94
N LYS A 79 -27.52 -10.45 12.39
CA LYS A 79 -28.24 -11.61 12.95
C LYS A 79 -27.40 -12.89 12.88
N THR A 80 -26.72 -13.14 11.76
CA THR A 80 -25.82 -14.29 11.62
C THR A 80 -24.70 -14.25 12.65
N VAL A 81 -24.04 -13.10 12.82
CA VAL A 81 -22.96 -12.95 13.80
C VAL A 81 -23.48 -13.07 15.22
N THR A 82 -24.67 -12.58 15.52
CA THR A 82 -25.30 -12.73 16.84
C THR A 82 -25.50 -14.21 17.18
N ILE A 83 -25.97 -15.02 16.23
CA ILE A 83 -26.15 -16.47 16.40
C ILE A 83 -24.78 -17.16 16.61
N LEU A 84 -23.78 -16.83 15.80
CA LEU A 84 -22.42 -17.40 15.94
C LEU A 84 -21.73 -16.93 17.23
N GLY A 85 -22.05 -15.72 17.67
CA GLY A 85 -21.58 -15.07 18.90
C GLY A 85 -21.98 -15.82 20.17
N GLN A 86 -23.09 -16.55 20.12
CA GLN A 86 -23.53 -17.40 21.23
C GLN A 86 -22.61 -18.61 21.43
N GLN A 87 -21.87 -19.02 20.40
CA GLN A 87 -20.99 -20.19 20.41
C GLN A 87 -19.50 -19.81 20.48
N SER A 88 -19.15 -18.58 20.13
CA SER A 88 -17.77 -18.09 20.05
C SER A 88 -17.74 -16.57 20.20
N ASP A 89 -16.67 -16.01 20.78
CA ASP A 89 -16.50 -14.55 20.87
C ASP A 89 -16.07 -13.96 19.51
N THR A 90 -16.99 -14.00 18.54
CA THR A 90 -16.76 -13.57 17.15
C THR A 90 -17.39 -12.20 16.90
N SER A 91 -16.56 -11.19 16.60
CA SER A 91 -17.06 -9.88 16.15
C SER A 91 -17.46 -9.87 14.68
N ILE A 92 -18.39 -8.98 14.31
CA ILE A 92 -18.85 -8.78 12.91
C ILE A 92 -17.68 -8.54 11.97
N ASN A 93 -16.75 -7.67 12.36
CA ASN A 93 -15.56 -7.35 11.57
C ASN A 93 -14.65 -8.56 11.37
N ASN A 94 -14.53 -9.43 12.38
CA ASN A 94 -13.73 -10.65 12.26
C ASN A 94 -14.42 -11.67 11.36
N PHE A 95 -15.74 -11.84 11.52
CA PHE A 95 -16.56 -12.71 10.69
C PHE A 95 -16.45 -12.34 9.21
N ILE A 96 -16.81 -11.11 8.84
CA ILE A 96 -16.75 -10.64 7.44
C ILE A 96 -15.35 -10.84 6.86
N ARG A 97 -14.31 -10.46 7.60
CA ARG A 97 -12.93 -10.57 7.14
C ARG A 97 -12.54 -12.03 6.85
N GLN A 98 -12.82 -12.96 7.76
CA GLN A 98 -12.46 -14.35 7.57
C GLN A 98 -13.27 -15.00 6.45
N THR A 99 -14.58 -14.75 6.40
CA THR A 99 -15.44 -15.27 5.32
C THR A 99 -14.93 -14.86 3.94
N ILE A 100 -14.54 -13.59 3.77
CA ILE A 100 -13.98 -13.10 2.50
C ILE A 100 -12.61 -13.76 2.22
N LEU A 101 -11.70 -13.77 3.20
CA LEU A 101 -10.37 -14.35 3.00
C LEU A 101 -10.40 -15.85 2.71
N ASP A 102 -11.30 -16.60 3.35
CA ASP A 102 -11.51 -18.02 3.10
C ASP A 102 -12.00 -18.26 1.67
N GLN A 103 -12.92 -17.42 1.19
CA GLN A 103 -13.39 -17.49 -0.19
C GLN A 103 -12.29 -17.13 -1.19
N CYS A 104 -11.50 -16.08 -0.92
CA CYS A 104 -10.35 -15.73 -1.74
C CYS A 104 -9.34 -16.87 -1.81
N LYS A 105 -9.01 -17.50 -0.67
CA LYS A 105 -8.07 -18.63 -0.59
C LYS A 105 -8.54 -19.84 -1.40
N LYS A 106 -9.85 -20.11 -1.44
CA LYS A 106 -10.42 -21.17 -2.30
C LYS A 106 -10.25 -20.88 -3.79
N ILE A 107 -10.36 -19.61 -4.19
CA ILE A 107 -10.27 -19.18 -5.60
C ILE A 107 -8.82 -19.13 -6.10
N ILE A 108 -7.93 -18.47 -5.36
CA ILE A 108 -6.53 -18.26 -5.80
C ILE A 108 -5.60 -19.42 -5.44
N GLY A 109 -6.07 -20.36 -4.63
CA GLY A 109 -5.30 -21.49 -4.15
C GLY A 109 -4.41 -21.18 -2.94
N LYS A 110 -3.98 -22.23 -2.24
CA LYS A 110 -3.24 -22.11 -0.98
C LYS A 110 -1.85 -21.47 -1.18
N GLU A 111 -1.15 -21.82 -2.26
CA GLU A 111 0.23 -21.38 -2.50
C GLU A 111 0.30 -19.88 -2.76
N GLU A 112 -0.48 -19.37 -3.71
CA GLU A 112 -0.51 -17.95 -4.03
C GLU A 112 -1.02 -17.13 -2.84
N TYR A 113 -2.02 -17.63 -2.11
CA TYR A 113 -2.50 -16.99 -0.89
C TYR A 113 -1.38 -16.81 0.17
N GLN A 114 -0.56 -17.85 0.40
CA GLN A 114 0.56 -17.75 1.35
C GLN A 114 1.67 -16.82 0.85
N LYS A 115 1.97 -16.85 -0.45
CA LYS A 115 2.94 -15.95 -1.08
C LYS A 115 2.51 -14.48 -0.96
N MET A 116 1.23 -14.17 -1.09
CA MET A 116 0.73 -12.81 -0.87
C MET A 116 0.83 -12.40 0.60
N LEU A 117 0.48 -13.30 1.53
CA LEU A 117 0.59 -13.01 2.96
C LEU A 117 2.04 -12.84 3.42
N SER A 118 3.01 -13.55 2.84
CA SER A 118 4.43 -13.46 3.24
C SER A 118 5.07 -12.11 2.94
N GLN A 119 4.49 -11.30 2.05
CA GLN A 119 4.97 -9.94 1.74
C GLN A 119 4.88 -8.98 2.94
N GLN A 120 3.94 -9.22 3.87
CA GLN A 120 3.82 -8.50 5.14
C GLN A 120 3.99 -6.97 5.00
N LEU A 121 3.13 -6.30 4.22
CA LEU A 121 3.22 -4.85 3.98
C LEU A 121 2.39 -4.03 4.97
N ASN A 122 2.82 -2.80 5.26
CA ASN A 122 2.12 -1.79 6.05
C ASN A 122 1.84 -0.54 5.20
N VAL A 123 0.73 0.14 5.49
CA VAL A 123 0.40 1.44 4.90
C VAL A 123 1.15 2.55 5.61
N ILE A 124 1.83 3.40 4.84
CA ILE A 124 2.40 4.64 5.34
C ILE A 124 1.26 5.67 5.42
N LYS A 125 0.89 6.07 6.63
CA LYS A 125 -0.11 7.12 6.86
C LYS A 125 0.62 8.45 7.02
N THR A 126 0.56 9.29 6.00
CA THR A 126 0.99 10.68 6.13
C THR A 126 0.05 11.38 7.14
N PRO A 127 0.59 12.11 8.12
CA PRO A 127 -0.24 12.96 8.97
C PRO A 127 -1.05 13.90 8.08
N LYS A 128 -2.36 13.99 8.29
CA LYS A 128 -3.12 15.09 7.69
C LYS A 128 -2.60 16.37 8.35
N GLU A 129 -2.03 17.28 7.55
CA GLU A 129 -1.82 18.65 7.98
C GLU A 129 -3.16 19.17 8.48
N LYS A 130 -3.17 19.67 9.73
CA LYS A 130 -4.34 20.33 10.29
C LYS A 130 -4.45 21.68 9.58
N ASN A 131 -5.38 21.78 8.65
CA ASN A 131 -5.87 23.08 8.16
C ASN A 131 -6.78 23.71 9.22
#